data_AF-A0A8X6LM49-F1
#
_entry.id   AF-A0A8X6LM49-F1
#
_cell.length_a   1.000
_cell.length_b   1.000
_cell.length_c   1.000
_cell.angle_alpha   90.00
_cell.angle_beta   90.00
_cell.angle_gamma   90.00
#
_symmetry.space_group_name_H-M   'P 1'
#
loop_
_entity.id
_entity.type
_entity.pdbx_description
1 polymer ?
#
loop_
_entity_poly.entity_id
_entity_poly.type
_entity_poly.pdbx_seq_one_letter_code
_entity_poly.pdbx_strand_id
1 'polypeptide(L)'
;MGSQSFGHDMGIISQLCKDIADVNRLGVQVCIVVGGGNIFRGASASLSGRERASSDYIGMLATIINALILQNFLEKNLVASRVLSAIPMATVCEPYIRRKAIRHLEKGRAVIFAAGTGNPFFTTDTAAALRAVEMNCDVILKGTQVNGVYSADPKKNEDAVMYDRLSYTDLLTRDLKVMDASAISLARENSIPIIVFSLKGEKIVNIIKGQGVRTGRTSASLLDGIVVNIYGGHQKLNQVAGVSVIDNKTLSIKVWDINVVGEVKNAILNANLNLNPVVEGNTIRIALPDLTQETREKLVKLLHQFSENARIAIRNIRRDVMEEIEKMKGNKEISEDDFHGAKKEIQNITDDNIKKIDGELSIKEKDILNH
;
A
#
# COMPACT_ATOMS: atom_id res chain seq x y z
N MET A 1 11.28 -22.39 -6.45
CA MET A 1 12.65 -22.87 -6.65
C MET A 1 13.20 -22.24 -7.92
N GLY A 2 14.11 -21.27 -7.78
CA GLY A 2 14.93 -20.73 -8.87
C GLY A 2 16.08 -21.69 -9.21
N SER A 3 16.84 -21.38 -10.26
CA SER A 3 17.92 -22.23 -10.81
C SER A 3 19.22 -22.25 -9.98
N GLN A 4 19.28 -21.54 -8.85
CA GLN A 4 20.42 -21.58 -7.92
C GLN A 4 20.06 -22.36 -6.65
N SER A 5 20.96 -23.25 -6.23
CA SER A 5 20.83 -24.12 -5.03
C SER A 5 20.75 -23.33 -3.72
N PHE A 6 21.16 -22.07 -3.73
CA PHE A 6 21.23 -21.15 -2.60
C PHE A 6 21.21 -19.70 -3.09
N GLY A 7 20.80 -18.76 -2.25
CA GLY A 7 20.86 -17.33 -2.55
C GLY A 7 19.57 -16.73 -3.12
N HIS A 8 19.72 -15.67 -3.92
CA HIS A 8 18.63 -14.86 -4.42
C HIS A 8 18.42 -15.09 -5.91
N ASP A 9 17.28 -15.65 -6.29
CA ASP A 9 16.86 -15.63 -7.69
C ASP A 9 16.39 -14.21 -8.04
N MET A 10 17.29 -13.44 -8.66
CA MET A 10 17.03 -12.05 -9.03
C MET A 10 15.87 -11.91 -10.02
N GLY A 11 15.57 -12.94 -10.82
CA GLY A 11 14.43 -12.95 -11.73
C GLY A 11 13.11 -12.97 -10.97
N ILE A 12 13.00 -13.85 -9.98
CA ILE A 12 11.80 -13.95 -9.12
C ILE A 12 11.62 -12.68 -8.29
N ILE A 13 12.69 -12.15 -7.69
CA ILE A 13 12.61 -10.90 -6.89
C ILE A 13 12.19 -9.72 -7.76
N SER A 14 12.75 -9.60 -8.96
CA SER A 14 12.40 -8.55 -9.91
C SER A 14 10.93 -8.63 -10.33
N GLN A 15 10.45 -9.83 -10.66
CA GLN A 15 9.04 -10.03 -11.01
C GLN A 15 8.11 -9.71 -9.84
N LEU A 16 8.43 -10.17 -8.62
CA LEU A 16 7.66 -9.86 -7.42
C LEU A 16 7.59 -8.34 -7.16
N CYS A 17 8.71 -7.63 -7.33
CA CYS A 17 8.74 -6.17 -7.15
C CYS A 17 7.91 -5.43 -8.21
N LYS A 18 7.88 -5.92 -9.45
CA LYS A 18 6.99 -5.38 -10.49
C LYS A 18 5.53 -5.59 -10.12
N ASP A 19 5.16 -6.78 -9.68
CA ASP A 19 3.79 -7.08 -9.28
C ASP A 19 3.37 -6.21 -8.09
N ILE A 20 4.24 -6.03 -7.10
CA ILE A 20 4.00 -5.12 -5.97
C ILE A 20 3.89 -3.66 -6.43
N ALA A 21 4.70 -3.24 -7.40
CA ALA A 21 4.62 -1.89 -7.95
C ALA A 21 3.29 -1.65 -8.66
N ASP A 22 2.79 -2.64 -9.42
CA ASP A 22 1.49 -2.57 -10.07
C ASP A 22 0.37 -2.46 -9.03
N VAL A 23 0.44 -3.22 -7.93
CA VAL A 23 -0.51 -3.13 -6.81
C VAL A 23 -0.45 -1.75 -6.12
N ASN A 24 0.75 -1.24 -5.84
CA ASN A 24 0.92 0.05 -5.19
C ASN A 24 0.38 1.21 -6.07
N ARG A 25 0.49 1.10 -7.40
CA ARG A 25 -0.08 2.07 -8.35
C ARG A 25 -1.61 2.12 -8.32
N LEU A 26 -2.27 1.04 -7.89
CA LEU A 26 -3.73 1.03 -7.68
C LEU A 26 -4.14 1.74 -6.37
N GLY A 27 -3.20 2.28 -5.60
CA GLY A 27 -3.46 2.93 -4.31
C GLY A 27 -3.59 1.96 -3.14
N VAL A 28 -3.28 0.67 -3.34
CA VAL A 28 -3.31 -0.33 -2.29
C VAL A 28 -2.08 -0.17 -1.40
N GLN A 29 -2.30 -0.08 -0.09
CA GLN A 29 -1.23 -0.01 0.90
C GLN A 29 -0.60 -1.39 1.12
N VAL A 30 0.71 -1.50 0.88
CA VAL A 30 1.40 -2.79 0.89
C VAL A 30 2.28 -2.94 2.14
N CYS A 31 2.00 -3.99 2.92
CA CYS A 31 2.86 -4.51 3.97
C CYS A 31 3.52 -5.80 3.51
N ILE A 32 4.83 -5.93 3.70
CA ILE A 32 5.60 -7.08 3.24
C ILE A 32 6.34 -7.69 4.41
N VAL A 33 6.25 -9.01 4.56
CA VAL A 33 7.01 -9.78 5.54
C VAL A 33 7.80 -10.82 4.75
N VAL A 34 9.12 -10.83 4.91
CA VAL A 34 10.00 -11.72 4.15
C VAL A 34 10.66 -12.74 5.07
N GLY A 35 10.57 -14.02 4.73
CA GLY A 35 11.23 -15.10 5.47
C GLY A 35 12.72 -15.20 5.15
N GLY A 36 13.51 -15.79 6.05
CA GLY A 36 14.98 -15.95 5.91
C GLY A 36 15.43 -17.31 5.38
N GLY A 37 14.48 -18.17 5.00
CA GLY A 37 14.75 -19.60 4.73
C GLY A 37 15.71 -19.87 3.57
N ASN A 38 15.81 -18.98 2.59
CA ASN A 38 16.73 -19.09 1.45
C ASN A 38 18.21 -18.89 1.85
N ILE A 39 18.49 -18.14 2.93
CA ILE A 39 19.85 -17.90 3.44
C ILE A 39 20.14 -18.84 4.62
N PHE A 40 19.17 -19.05 5.49
CA PHE A 40 19.35 -19.83 6.72
C PHE A 40 19.34 -21.35 6.50
N ARG A 41 18.53 -21.89 5.57
CA ARG A 41 18.45 -23.35 5.36
C ARG A 41 19.75 -23.97 4.83
N GLY A 42 20.62 -23.18 4.20
CA GLY A 42 21.96 -23.63 3.79
C GLY A 42 22.94 -23.74 4.97
N ALA A 43 22.76 -22.94 6.02
CA ALA A 43 23.58 -22.97 7.23
C ALA A 43 23.10 -24.01 8.26
N SER A 44 21.82 -24.39 8.24
CA SER A 44 21.30 -25.40 9.18
C SER A 44 21.89 -26.81 8.98
N ALA A 45 22.38 -27.13 7.79
CA ALA A 45 23.08 -28.40 7.53
C ALA A 45 24.45 -28.50 8.22
N SER A 46 25.06 -27.37 8.59
CA SER A 46 26.35 -27.29 9.29
C SER A 46 26.23 -26.93 10.77
N LEU A 47 25.00 -26.81 11.31
CA LEU A 47 24.71 -26.33 12.68
C LEU A 47 24.13 -27.41 13.63
N SER A 48 24.26 -28.69 13.29
CA SER A 48 23.82 -29.81 14.13
C SER A 48 24.43 -29.73 15.54
N GLY A 49 23.63 -29.37 16.55
CA GLY A 49 24.04 -29.33 17.97
C GLY A 49 23.96 -27.96 18.68
N ARG A 50 23.50 -26.88 18.02
CA ARG A 50 23.41 -25.54 18.65
C ARG A 50 22.04 -25.24 19.26
N GLU A 51 22.02 -24.39 20.29
CA GLU A 51 20.81 -23.90 20.98
C GLU A 51 19.81 -23.27 20.00
N ARG A 52 18.55 -23.70 20.06
CA ARG A 52 17.48 -23.29 19.14
C ARG A 52 17.31 -21.77 19.05
N ALA A 53 17.43 -21.06 20.17
CA ALA A 53 17.30 -19.60 20.21
C ALA A 53 18.35 -18.88 19.36
N SER A 54 19.61 -19.33 19.40
CA SER A 54 20.70 -18.80 18.56
C SER A 54 20.41 -19.00 17.07
N SER A 55 19.86 -20.16 16.71
CA SER A 55 19.43 -20.48 15.35
C SER A 55 18.37 -19.50 14.84
N ASP A 56 17.36 -19.20 15.67
CA ASP A 56 16.28 -18.29 15.32
C ASP A 56 16.79 -16.85 15.15
N TYR A 57 17.76 -16.39 15.94
CA TYR A 57 18.42 -15.10 15.73
C TYR A 57 19.13 -15.01 14.38
N ILE A 58 19.88 -16.05 13.99
CA ILE A 58 20.51 -16.09 12.67
C ILE A 58 19.45 -16.06 11.56
N GLY A 59 18.34 -16.78 11.75
CA GLY A 59 17.18 -16.72 10.87
C GLY A 59 16.57 -15.32 10.76
N MET A 60 16.44 -14.60 11.88
CA MET A 60 15.98 -13.21 11.90
C MET A 60 16.94 -12.27 11.17
N LEU A 61 18.26 -12.43 11.33
CA LEU A 61 19.25 -11.66 10.56
C LEU A 61 19.13 -11.93 9.04
N ALA A 62 18.88 -13.17 8.65
CA ALA A 62 18.63 -13.51 7.24
C ALA A 62 17.40 -12.79 6.67
N THR A 63 16.33 -12.60 7.46
CA THR A 63 15.17 -11.81 7.00
C THR A 63 15.53 -10.35 6.73
N ILE A 64 16.47 -9.78 7.49
CA ILE A 64 16.92 -8.39 7.31
C ILE A 64 17.71 -8.25 6.01
N ILE A 65 18.60 -9.20 5.72
CA ILE A 65 19.33 -9.23 4.44
C ILE A 65 18.34 -9.28 3.26
N ASN A 66 17.34 -10.16 3.34
CA ASN A 66 16.30 -10.24 2.32
C ASN A 66 15.48 -8.95 2.20
N ALA A 67 15.15 -8.30 3.32
CA ALA A 67 14.38 -7.07 3.33
C ALA A 67 15.12 -5.90 2.67
N LEU A 68 16.43 -5.76 2.91
CA LEU A 68 17.26 -4.73 2.26
C LEU A 68 17.39 -4.95 0.76
N ILE A 69 17.55 -6.21 0.33
CA ILE A 69 17.57 -6.56 -1.09
C ILE A 69 16.23 -6.22 -1.73
N LEU A 70 15.13 -6.60 -1.09
CA LEU A 70 13.79 -6.29 -1.59
C LEU A 70 13.54 -4.78 -1.68
N GLN A 71 13.97 -4.01 -0.68
CA GLN A 71 13.88 -2.55 -0.69
C GLN A 71 14.58 -1.97 -1.94
N ASN A 72 15.81 -2.39 -2.22
CA ASN A 72 16.57 -1.91 -3.38
C ASN A 72 15.86 -2.21 -4.70
N PHE A 73 15.23 -3.39 -4.83
CA PHE A 73 14.47 -3.73 -6.03
C PHE A 73 13.14 -2.97 -6.15
N LEU A 74 12.45 -2.71 -5.03
CA LEU A 74 11.24 -1.88 -5.01
C LEU A 74 11.55 -0.43 -5.40
N GLU A 75 12.63 0.14 -4.86
CA GLU A 75 13.06 1.51 -5.19
C GLU A 75 13.44 1.66 -6.66
N LYS A 76 14.08 0.65 -7.27
CA LYS A 76 14.31 0.60 -8.73
C LYS A 76 13.03 0.59 -9.56
N ASN A 77 11.93 0.08 -9.01
CA ASN A 77 10.61 0.09 -9.65
C ASN A 77 9.77 1.31 -9.23
N LEU A 78 10.40 2.35 -8.67
CA LEU A 78 9.77 3.60 -8.21
C LEU A 78 8.74 3.42 -7.09
N VAL A 79 8.86 2.34 -6.30
CA VAL A 79 8.06 2.11 -5.10
C VAL A 79 8.87 2.58 -3.90
N ALA A 80 8.49 3.74 -3.35
CA ALA A 80 9.06 4.22 -2.10
C ALA A 80 8.79 3.18 -1.00
N SER A 81 9.84 2.70 -0.32
CA SER A 81 9.70 1.65 0.67
C SER A 81 10.55 1.91 1.92
N ARG A 82 10.18 1.29 3.05
CA ARG A 82 10.92 1.38 4.32
C ARG A 82 11.00 0.03 5.00
N VAL A 83 12.21 -0.35 5.40
CA VAL A 83 12.48 -1.55 6.19
C VAL A 83 12.38 -1.21 7.67
N LEU A 84 11.48 -1.91 8.37
CA LEU A 84 11.26 -1.83 9.81
C LEU A 84 11.63 -3.16 10.45
N SER A 85 12.59 -3.17 11.36
CA SER A 85 13.06 -4.38 12.04
C SER A 85 12.51 -4.49 13.46
N ALA A 86 12.06 -5.69 13.84
CA ALA A 86 11.70 -6.00 15.22
C ALA A 86 12.91 -5.96 16.18
N ILE A 87 14.11 -6.25 15.66
CA ILE A 87 15.38 -6.11 16.39
C ILE A 87 16.00 -4.75 16.02
N PRO A 88 16.20 -3.82 16.96
CA PRO A 88 16.76 -2.50 16.66
C PRO A 88 18.15 -2.57 16.00
N MET A 89 18.32 -1.88 14.86
CA MET A 89 19.59 -1.80 14.12
C MET A 89 19.79 -0.41 13.52
N ALA A 90 20.18 0.55 14.37
CA ALA A 90 20.14 1.99 14.07
C ALA A 90 20.80 2.42 12.75
N THR A 91 21.87 1.75 12.31
CA THR A 91 22.61 2.11 11.08
C THR A 91 22.09 1.42 9.82
N VAL A 92 21.27 0.38 9.96
CA VAL A 92 20.88 -0.51 8.84
C VAL A 92 19.43 -0.32 8.44
N CYS A 93 18.53 -0.29 9.43
CA CYS A 93 17.10 -0.15 9.19
C CYS A 93 16.41 0.48 10.40
N GLU A 94 15.19 0.98 10.18
CA GLU A 94 14.47 1.65 11.24
C GLU A 94 13.91 0.62 12.24
N PRO A 95 13.86 0.93 13.55
CA PRO A 95 13.18 0.06 14.50
C PRO A 95 11.68 0.05 14.22
N TYR A 96 11.04 -1.10 14.40
CA TYR A 96 9.60 -1.23 14.27
C TYR A 96 8.88 -0.44 15.37
N ILE A 97 8.11 0.56 14.93
CA ILE A 97 7.17 1.31 15.76
C ILE A 97 5.86 1.37 14.99
N ARG A 98 4.79 0.79 15.52
CA ARG A 98 3.48 0.69 14.86
C ARG A 98 3.00 2.01 14.25
N ARG A 99 3.02 3.11 15.03
CA ARG A 99 2.60 4.44 14.56
C ARG A 99 3.44 4.95 13.39
N LYS A 100 4.73 4.62 13.35
CA LYS A 100 5.64 5.00 12.27
C LYS A 100 5.34 4.20 11.00
N ALA A 101 5.08 2.90 11.15
CA ALA A 101 4.66 2.03 10.05
C ALA A 101 3.37 2.55 9.40
N ILE A 102 2.36 2.90 10.20
CA ILE A 102 1.09 3.44 9.70
C ILE A 102 1.33 4.72 8.90
N ARG A 103 2.14 5.64 9.43
CA ARG A 103 2.48 6.89 8.73
C ARG A 103 3.24 6.67 7.42
N HIS A 104 3.98 5.57 7.27
CA HIS A 104 4.59 5.21 5.99
C HIS A 104 3.54 4.74 4.99
N LEU A 105 2.59 3.90 5.40
CA LEU A 105 1.48 3.47 4.55
C LEU A 105 0.59 4.65 4.11
N GLU A 106 0.27 5.58 5.01
CA GLU A 106 -0.49 6.80 4.70
C GLU A 106 0.18 7.67 3.64
N LYS A 107 1.51 7.59 3.52
CA LYS A 107 2.31 8.30 2.51
C LYS A 107 2.48 7.51 1.21
N GLY A 108 1.77 6.41 1.03
CA GLY A 108 1.88 5.54 -0.15
C GLY A 108 3.20 4.78 -0.25
N ARG A 109 3.89 4.56 0.88
CA ARG A 109 5.14 3.79 0.91
C ARG A 109 4.84 2.33 1.26
N ALA A 110 5.53 1.41 0.61
CA ALA A 110 5.53 0.01 1.02
C ALA A 110 6.33 -0.18 2.32
N VAL A 111 5.78 -0.91 3.28
CA VAL A 111 6.45 -1.19 4.56
C VAL A 111 6.93 -2.63 4.57
N ILE A 112 8.23 -2.83 4.78
CA ILE A 112 8.86 -4.15 4.82
C ILE A 112 9.21 -4.46 6.28
N PHE A 113 8.59 -5.48 6.85
CA PHE A 113 8.88 -5.95 8.20
C PHE A 113 9.96 -7.03 8.17
N ALA A 114 11.00 -6.81 8.96
CA ALA A 114 12.13 -7.72 9.12
C ALA A 114 12.28 -8.14 10.60
N ALA A 115 13.10 -9.18 10.81
CA ALA A 115 13.33 -9.85 12.10
C ALA A 115 12.07 -10.47 12.73
N GLY A 116 11.02 -10.75 11.94
CA GLY A 116 9.82 -11.44 12.41
C GLY A 116 9.15 -10.76 13.61
N THR A 117 8.93 -11.53 14.68
CA THR A 117 8.39 -11.02 15.96
C THR A 117 9.48 -10.42 16.85
N GLY A 118 10.76 -10.60 16.51
CA GLY A 118 11.91 -10.28 17.36
C GLY A 118 12.21 -11.34 18.43
N ASN A 119 11.37 -12.36 18.55
CA ASN A 119 11.48 -13.40 19.58
C ASN A 119 11.78 -14.76 18.94
N PRO A 120 12.70 -15.56 19.52
CA PRO A 120 12.88 -16.96 19.15
C PRO A 120 11.60 -17.78 19.30
N PHE A 121 11.59 -18.99 18.74
CA PHE A 121 10.47 -19.96 18.73
C PHE A 121 9.26 -19.60 17.87
N PHE A 122 9.21 -18.39 17.30
CA PHE A 122 8.16 -17.96 16.39
C PHE A 122 8.56 -18.10 14.92
N THR A 123 7.59 -18.38 14.07
CA THR A 123 7.80 -18.46 12.62
C THR A 123 7.62 -17.08 11.97
N THR A 124 8.06 -16.96 10.72
CA THR A 124 7.72 -15.79 9.89
C THR A 124 6.22 -15.69 9.61
N ASP A 125 5.51 -16.82 9.58
CA ASP A 125 4.06 -16.86 9.37
C ASP A 125 3.33 -16.24 10.58
N THR A 126 3.76 -16.53 11.81
CA THR A 126 3.24 -15.86 13.01
C THR A 126 3.51 -14.35 12.97
N ALA A 127 4.72 -13.95 12.55
CA ALA A 127 5.06 -12.54 12.41
C ALA A 127 4.17 -11.85 11.36
N ALA A 128 3.87 -12.52 10.24
CA ALA A 128 3.00 -11.97 9.21
C ALA A 128 1.58 -11.76 9.71
N ALA A 129 1.01 -12.72 10.44
CA ALA A 129 -0.29 -12.57 11.08
C ALA A 129 -0.27 -11.42 12.12
N LEU A 130 0.77 -11.33 12.95
CA LEU A 130 0.90 -10.27 13.95
C LEU A 130 0.96 -8.88 13.31
N ARG A 131 1.79 -8.70 12.28
CA ARG A 131 1.88 -7.40 11.58
C ARG A 131 0.59 -7.09 10.84
N ALA A 132 -0.09 -8.07 10.27
CA ALA A 132 -1.40 -7.87 9.63
C ALA A 132 -2.44 -7.34 10.62
N VAL A 133 -2.50 -7.91 11.84
CA VAL A 133 -3.38 -7.42 12.91
C VAL A 133 -3.01 -6.00 13.33
N GLU A 134 -1.73 -5.76 13.64
CA GLU A 134 -1.30 -4.43 14.10
C GLU A 134 -1.53 -3.33 13.04
N MET A 135 -1.37 -3.68 11.77
CA MET A 135 -1.55 -2.77 10.64
C MET A 135 -2.99 -2.71 10.11
N ASN A 136 -3.92 -3.46 10.72
CA ASN A 136 -5.32 -3.57 10.30
C ASN A 136 -5.47 -3.97 8.81
N CYS A 137 -4.65 -4.91 8.34
CA CYS A 137 -4.69 -5.36 6.95
C CYS A 137 -6.02 -6.05 6.62
N ASP A 138 -6.51 -5.82 5.39
CA ASP A 138 -7.75 -6.44 4.90
C ASP A 138 -7.59 -7.93 4.57
N VAL A 139 -6.39 -8.34 4.20
CA VAL A 139 -6.08 -9.71 3.74
C VAL A 139 -4.60 -10.01 3.93
N ILE A 140 -4.29 -11.28 4.22
CA ILE A 140 -2.93 -11.82 4.20
C ILE A 140 -2.72 -12.60 2.91
N LEU A 141 -1.78 -12.16 2.07
CA LEU A 141 -1.39 -12.87 0.86
C LEU A 141 -0.13 -13.70 1.16
N LYS A 142 -0.27 -15.04 1.18
CA LYS A 142 0.82 -15.97 1.44
C LYS A 142 1.35 -16.56 0.14
N GLY A 143 2.50 -16.05 -0.30
CA GLY A 143 3.22 -16.57 -1.47
C GLY A 143 3.93 -17.89 -1.17
N THR A 144 3.50 -18.98 -1.80
CA THR A 144 4.09 -20.32 -1.68
C THR A 144 4.66 -20.82 -3.01
N GLN A 145 5.30 -21.99 -2.97
CA GLN A 145 5.73 -22.69 -4.19
C GLN A 145 4.60 -23.46 -4.88
N VAL A 146 3.53 -23.75 -4.13
CA VAL A 146 2.28 -24.32 -4.62
C VAL A 146 1.25 -23.21 -4.78
N ASN A 147 0.26 -23.42 -5.64
CA ASN A 147 -0.78 -22.46 -6.03
C ASN A 147 -2.01 -22.46 -5.12
N GLY A 148 -2.00 -23.21 -4.01
CA GLY A 148 -3.12 -23.25 -3.07
C GLY A 148 -2.90 -24.19 -1.91
N VAL A 149 -3.99 -24.45 -1.18
CA VAL A 149 -4.02 -25.42 -0.09
C VAL A 149 -4.50 -26.76 -0.64
N TYR A 150 -3.70 -27.80 -0.43
CA TYR A 150 -3.97 -29.16 -0.89
C TYR A 150 -4.24 -30.09 0.29
N SER A 151 -4.98 -31.17 0.06
CA SER A 151 -5.21 -32.23 1.04
C SER A 151 -3.92 -32.95 1.48
N ALA A 152 -2.92 -33.01 0.59
CA ALA A 152 -1.59 -33.55 0.84
C ALA A 152 -0.53 -32.76 0.03
N ASP A 153 0.75 -33.01 0.27
CA ASP A 153 1.82 -32.39 -0.53
C ASP A 153 1.72 -32.87 -1.99
N PRO A 154 1.37 -31.99 -2.95
CA PRO A 154 1.16 -32.39 -4.35
C PRO A 154 2.44 -32.87 -5.03
N LYS A 155 3.62 -32.63 -4.44
CA LYS A 155 4.90 -33.17 -4.93
C LYS A 155 5.14 -34.62 -4.51
N LYS A 156 4.43 -35.09 -3.49
CA LYS A 156 4.59 -36.44 -2.92
C LYS A 156 3.37 -37.32 -3.15
N ASN A 157 2.21 -36.72 -3.34
CA ASN A 157 0.95 -37.41 -3.55
C ASN A 157 0.25 -36.83 -4.78
N GLU A 158 0.07 -37.65 -5.81
CA GLU A 158 -0.59 -37.26 -7.06
C GLU A 158 -2.11 -37.09 -6.88
N ASP A 159 -2.71 -37.75 -5.89
CA ASP A 159 -4.15 -37.62 -5.55
C ASP A 159 -4.45 -36.38 -4.68
N ALA A 160 -3.49 -35.46 -4.55
CA ALA A 160 -3.67 -34.24 -3.76
C ALA A 160 -4.74 -33.33 -4.40
N VAL A 161 -5.86 -33.16 -3.70
CA VAL A 161 -6.96 -32.30 -4.14
C VAL A 161 -6.76 -30.90 -3.59
N MET A 162 -6.87 -29.89 -4.47
CA MET A 162 -6.82 -28.48 -4.08
C MET A 162 -8.19 -28.03 -3.54
N TYR A 163 -8.16 -27.24 -2.47
CA TYR A 163 -9.36 -26.61 -1.93
C TYR A 163 -9.47 -25.17 -2.42
N ASP A 164 -10.66 -24.78 -2.93
CA ASP A 164 -10.93 -23.41 -3.36
C ASP A 164 -11.23 -22.47 -2.19
N ARG A 165 -11.94 -22.97 -1.17
CA ARG A 165 -12.29 -22.25 0.06
C ARG A 165 -12.23 -23.18 1.26
N LEU A 166 -11.64 -22.71 2.35
CA LEU A 166 -11.55 -23.43 3.61
C LEU A 166 -11.89 -22.48 4.76
N SER A 167 -12.63 -22.96 5.75
CA SER A 167 -12.77 -22.25 7.01
C SER A 167 -11.52 -22.48 7.88
N TYR A 168 -11.24 -21.57 8.81
CA TYR A 168 -10.16 -21.77 9.78
C TYR A 168 -10.35 -23.03 10.62
N THR A 169 -11.61 -23.39 10.93
CA THR A 169 -11.95 -24.61 11.67
C THR A 169 -11.61 -25.85 10.87
N ASP A 170 -11.94 -25.89 9.58
CA ASP A 170 -11.60 -27.02 8.71
C ASP A 170 -10.09 -27.20 8.56
N LEU A 171 -9.38 -26.08 8.44
CA LEU A 171 -7.92 -26.06 8.30
C LEU A 171 -7.24 -26.66 9.54
N LEU A 172 -7.69 -26.29 10.74
CA LEU A 172 -7.19 -26.84 12.01
C LEU A 172 -7.62 -28.31 12.22
N THR A 173 -8.86 -28.66 11.88
CA THR A 173 -9.40 -30.02 12.10
C THR A 173 -8.73 -31.05 11.19
N ARG A 174 -8.36 -30.64 9.97
CA ARG A 174 -7.70 -31.50 8.97
C ARG A 174 -6.17 -31.43 9.01
N ASP A 175 -5.60 -30.73 9.99
CA ASP A 175 -4.15 -30.48 10.15
C ASP A 175 -3.46 -30.06 8.83
N LEU A 176 -4.12 -29.18 8.07
CA LEU A 176 -3.60 -28.74 6.77
C LEU A 176 -2.42 -27.79 6.99
N LYS A 177 -1.25 -28.16 6.46
CA LYS A 177 0.02 -27.45 6.67
C LYS A 177 0.13 -26.18 5.82
N VAL A 178 -0.65 -25.16 6.15
CA VAL A 178 -0.64 -23.86 5.47
C VAL A 178 0.25 -22.86 6.18
N MET A 179 0.06 -22.69 7.49
CA MET A 179 0.80 -21.83 8.40
C MET A 179 0.89 -22.54 9.76
N ASP A 180 1.70 -22.05 10.69
CA ASP A 180 1.65 -22.55 12.07
C ASP A 180 0.32 -22.21 12.76
N ALA A 181 -0.04 -23.04 13.74
CA ALA A 181 -1.30 -22.90 14.47
C ALA A 181 -1.46 -21.53 15.15
N SER A 182 -0.36 -20.93 15.61
CA SER A 182 -0.37 -19.61 16.26
C SER A 182 -0.76 -18.51 15.25
N ALA A 183 -0.19 -18.55 14.05
CA ALA A 183 -0.53 -17.60 12.99
C ALA A 183 -1.99 -17.75 12.51
N ILE A 184 -2.46 -18.99 12.37
CA ILE A 184 -3.85 -19.29 11.99
C ILE A 184 -4.82 -18.77 13.05
N SER A 185 -4.52 -19.03 14.33
CA SER A 185 -5.36 -18.59 15.44
C SER A 185 -5.46 -17.06 15.49
N LEU A 186 -4.32 -16.37 15.33
CA LEU A 186 -4.27 -14.92 15.35
C LEU A 186 -5.05 -14.29 14.18
N ALA A 187 -4.94 -14.87 12.97
CA ALA A 187 -5.72 -14.43 11.82
C ALA A 187 -7.23 -14.71 12.00
N ARG A 188 -7.60 -15.86 12.57
CA ARG A 188 -8.99 -16.24 12.85
C ARG A 188 -9.64 -15.31 13.86
N GLU A 189 -8.97 -15.03 14.98
CA GLU A 189 -9.49 -14.16 16.05
C GLU A 189 -9.76 -12.74 15.55
N ASN A 190 -8.97 -12.27 14.59
CA ASN A 190 -9.12 -10.95 13.99
C ASN A 190 -9.89 -10.96 12.66
N SER A 191 -10.42 -12.13 12.27
CA SER A 191 -11.17 -12.31 11.01
C SER A 191 -10.44 -11.82 9.75
N ILE A 192 -9.11 -11.99 9.70
CA ILE A 192 -8.28 -11.56 8.57
C ILE A 192 -8.14 -12.69 7.56
N PRO A 193 -8.79 -12.62 6.38
CA PRO A 193 -8.74 -13.67 5.37
C PRO A 193 -7.30 -13.94 4.91
N ILE A 194 -6.99 -15.21 4.65
CA ILE A 194 -5.68 -15.65 4.15
C ILE A 194 -5.88 -16.22 2.74
N ILE A 195 -5.08 -15.72 1.80
CA ILE A 195 -5.05 -16.23 0.42
C ILE A 195 -3.68 -16.82 0.16
N VAL A 196 -3.65 -18.10 -0.18
CA VAL A 196 -2.43 -18.81 -0.56
C VAL A 196 -2.32 -18.80 -2.07
N PHE A 197 -1.19 -18.34 -2.59
CA PHE A 197 -0.97 -18.26 -4.03
C PHE A 197 0.46 -18.65 -4.41
N SER A 198 0.68 -18.98 -5.69
CA SER A 198 2.01 -19.32 -6.19
C SER A 198 2.77 -18.08 -6.65
N LEU A 199 4.02 -17.92 -6.19
CA LEU A 199 4.91 -16.85 -6.62
C LEU A 199 5.37 -16.96 -8.09
N LYS A 200 5.15 -18.11 -8.74
CA LYS A 200 5.48 -18.32 -10.17
C LYS A 200 4.24 -18.29 -11.08
N GLY A 201 3.07 -18.07 -10.49
CA GLY A 201 1.79 -18.19 -11.17
C GLY A 201 1.19 -16.83 -11.49
N GLU A 202 -0.05 -16.66 -11.06
CA GLU A 202 -0.86 -15.51 -11.35
C GLU A 202 -0.31 -14.21 -10.70
N LYS A 203 -0.46 -13.08 -11.40
CA LYS A 203 -0.06 -11.78 -10.87
C LYS A 203 -0.87 -11.41 -9.63
N ILE A 204 -0.21 -10.82 -8.65
CA ILE A 204 -0.83 -10.38 -7.38
C ILE A 204 -2.01 -9.42 -7.65
N VAL A 205 -1.91 -8.58 -8.69
CA VAL A 205 -2.97 -7.65 -9.11
C VAL A 205 -4.29 -8.37 -9.40
N ASN A 206 -4.25 -9.53 -10.06
CA ASN A 206 -5.47 -10.27 -10.41
C ASN A 206 -6.13 -10.84 -9.15
N ILE A 207 -5.32 -11.31 -8.20
CA ILE A 207 -5.81 -11.83 -6.92
C ILE A 207 -6.53 -10.73 -6.13
N ILE A 208 -5.97 -9.52 -6.12
CA ILE A 208 -6.57 -8.36 -5.46
C ILE A 208 -7.87 -7.94 -6.17
N LYS A 209 -7.88 -7.91 -7.51
CA LYS A 209 -9.08 -7.56 -8.29
C LYS A 209 -10.20 -8.61 -8.19
N GLY A 210 -9.87 -9.90 -8.23
CA GLY A 210 -10.82 -11.01 -8.17
C GLY A 210 -11.47 -11.23 -6.79
N GLN A 211 -10.87 -10.70 -5.73
CA GLN A 211 -11.39 -10.81 -4.36
C GLN A 211 -12.36 -9.69 -3.99
N GLY A 212 -12.56 -8.70 -4.87
CA GLY A 212 -13.29 -7.49 -4.50
C GLY A 212 -12.69 -6.87 -3.24
N VAL A 213 -11.34 -6.85 -3.13
CA VAL A 213 -10.63 -6.10 -2.09
C VAL A 213 -11.20 -4.69 -2.17
N ARG A 214 -12.04 -4.37 -1.18
CA ARG A 214 -12.88 -3.18 -1.19
C ARG A 214 -11.94 -1.98 -1.22
N THR A 215 -11.79 -1.39 -2.39
CA THR A 215 -11.20 -0.05 -2.62
C THR A 215 -12.00 1.08 -1.96
N GLY A 216 -12.91 0.74 -1.03
CA GLY A 216 -13.84 1.62 -0.33
C GLY A 216 -13.77 1.50 1.19
N ARG A 217 -12.64 1.09 1.80
CA ARG A 217 -12.41 1.42 3.21
C ARG A 217 -11.99 2.88 3.31
N THR A 218 -12.76 3.63 4.07
CA THR A 218 -12.56 5.06 4.29
C THR A 218 -11.22 5.32 4.93
N SER A 219 -10.28 5.88 4.18
CA SER A 219 -9.07 6.45 4.77
C SER A 219 -9.41 7.86 5.26
N ALA A 220 -8.92 8.22 6.45
CA ALA A 220 -8.98 9.59 6.92
C ALA A 220 -8.34 10.58 5.92
N SER A 221 -7.47 10.06 5.05
CA SER A 221 -6.81 10.78 3.96
C SER A 221 -7.75 11.31 2.87
N LEU A 222 -8.99 10.82 2.77
CA LEU A 222 -10.00 11.41 1.89
C LEU A 222 -10.29 12.88 2.21
N LEU A 223 -10.06 13.29 3.46
CA LEU A 223 -10.34 14.63 3.94
C LEU A 223 -9.09 15.52 4.08
N ASP A 224 -7.90 15.00 3.76
CA ASP A 224 -6.62 15.73 3.89
C ASP A 224 -6.50 16.93 2.93
N GLY A 225 -7.28 16.91 1.83
CA GLY A 225 -7.36 18.00 0.86
C GLY A 225 -8.33 19.12 1.24
N ILE A 226 -9.11 18.97 2.31
CA ILE A 226 -10.14 19.94 2.68
C ILE A 226 -9.50 21.08 3.47
N VAL A 227 -9.64 22.29 2.93
CA VAL A 227 -9.23 23.54 3.57
C VAL A 227 -10.48 24.19 4.16
N VAL A 228 -10.38 24.57 5.42
CA VAL A 228 -11.43 25.28 6.17
C VAL A 228 -10.98 26.72 6.33
N ASN A 229 -11.86 27.65 5.97
CA ASN A 229 -11.62 29.09 6.12
C ASN A 229 -12.16 29.49 7.48
N ILE A 230 -11.28 29.89 8.39
CA ILE A 230 -11.62 30.20 9.79
C ILE A 230 -10.83 31.45 10.20
N TYR A 231 -11.47 32.41 10.85
CA TYR A 231 -10.84 33.64 11.37
C TYR A 231 -10.00 34.41 10.33
N GLY A 232 -10.42 34.43 9.06
CA GLY A 232 -9.71 35.13 7.98
C GLY A 232 -8.45 34.40 7.46
N GLY A 233 -8.21 33.16 7.87
CA GLY A 233 -7.10 32.33 7.41
C GLY A 233 -7.54 30.98 6.83
N HIS A 234 -6.65 30.34 6.06
CA HIS A 234 -6.86 29.01 5.47
C HIS A 234 -6.14 27.97 6.33
N GLN A 235 -6.89 27.04 6.94
CA GLN A 235 -6.32 25.93 7.73
C GLN A 235 -6.76 24.58 7.18
N LYS A 236 -5.92 23.55 7.31
CA LYS A 236 -6.28 22.20 6.87
C LYS A 236 -7.22 21.54 7.88
N LEU A 237 -8.14 20.70 7.40
CA LEU A 237 -9.10 20.01 8.26
C LEU A 237 -8.44 19.24 9.42
N ASN A 238 -7.29 18.60 9.17
CA ASN A 238 -6.55 17.85 10.18
C ASN A 238 -5.92 18.71 11.30
N GLN A 239 -5.86 20.02 11.13
CA GLN A 239 -5.37 20.96 12.15
C GLN A 239 -6.49 21.46 13.07
N VAL A 240 -7.74 21.39 12.60
CA VAL A 240 -8.92 21.95 13.27
C VAL A 240 -9.86 20.86 13.79
N ALA A 241 -9.69 19.63 13.31
CA ALA A 241 -10.47 18.47 13.68
C ALA A 241 -9.65 17.17 13.69
N GLY A 242 -9.99 16.26 14.62
CA GLY A 242 -9.47 14.90 14.65
C GLY A 242 -10.38 13.97 13.85
N VAL A 243 -9.83 13.29 12.84
CA VAL A 243 -10.58 12.33 12.00
C VAL A 243 -10.33 10.91 12.49
N SER A 244 -11.40 10.14 12.66
CA SER A 244 -11.36 8.73 13.05
C SER A 244 -12.39 7.94 12.27
N VAL A 245 -12.11 6.66 12.02
CA VAL A 245 -13.03 5.73 11.36
C VAL A 245 -13.81 5.01 12.46
N ILE A 246 -15.14 5.16 12.51
CA ILE A 246 -15.98 4.45 13.49
C ILE A 246 -16.28 3.03 13.01
N ASP A 247 -16.66 2.90 11.75
CA ASP A 247 -16.96 1.62 11.10
C ASP A 247 -16.50 1.63 9.64
N ASN A 248 -16.66 0.52 8.93
CA ASN A 248 -16.21 0.36 7.55
C ASN A 248 -16.88 1.32 6.53
N LYS A 249 -17.87 2.12 6.93
CA LYS A 249 -18.63 3.05 6.08
C LYS A 249 -18.80 4.45 6.69
N THR A 250 -18.38 4.69 7.92
CA THR A 250 -18.65 5.92 8.67
C THR A 250 -17.37 6.55 9.21
N LEU A 251 -17.12 7.80 8.81
CA LEU A 251 -16.10 8.66 9.42
C LEU A 251 -16.69 9.49 10.55
N SER A 252 -15.89 9.74 11.57
CA SER A 252 -16.15 10.70 12.63
C SER A 252 -15.05 11.73 12.69
N ILE A 253 -15.46 12.98 12.55
CA ILE A 253 -14.62 14.16 12.59
C ILE A 253 -14.97 14.91 13.86
N LYS A 254 -14.09 14.86 14.85
CA LYS A 254 -14.25 15.61 16.10
C LYS A 254 -13.58 16.97 15.95
N VAL A 255 -14.37 18.03 15.83
CA VAL A 255 -13.85 19.40 15.73
C VAL A 255 -13.35 19.84 17.10
N TRP A 256 -12.32 20.67 17.18
CA TRP A 256 -11.70 21.03 18.46
C TRP A 256 -12.41 22.25 19.09
N ASP A 257 -12.90 23.15 18.25
CA ASP A 257 -13.68 24.33 18.61
C ASP A 257 -15.12 24.22 18.07
N ILE A 258 -16.10 24.31 18.97
CA ILE A 258 -17.51 24.18 18.64
C ILE A 258 -18.02 25.31 17.72
N ASN A 259 -17.39 26.50 17.78
CA ASN A 259 -17.79 27.65 16.98
C ASN A 259 -17.45 27.46 15.49
N VAL A 260 -16.54 26.54 15.19
CA VAL A 260 -15.98 26.30 13.85
C VAL A 260 -16.65 25.11 13.15
N VAL A 261 -17.51 24.36 13.86
CA VAL A 261 -18.21 23.18 13.34
C VAL A 261 -19.02 23.48 12.08
N GLY A 262 -19.65 24.67 12.02
CA GLY A 262 -20.41 25.11 10.85
C GLY A 262 -19.54 25.33 9.60
N GLU A 263 -18.36 25.94 9.78
CA GLU A 263 -17.41 26.17 8.68
C GLU A 263 -16.78 24.85 8.20
N VAL A 264 -16.47 23.94 9.12
CA VAL A 264 -15.99 22.59 8.78
C VAL A 264 -17.03 21.81 7.98
N LYS A 265 -18.30 21.84 8.39
CA LYS A 265 -19.40 21.20 7.65
C LYS A 265 -19.51 21.75 6.23
N ASN A 266 -19.48 23.08 6.09
CA ASN A 266 -19.57 23.74 4.78
C ASN A 266 -18.35 23.42 3.91
N ALA A 267 -17.15 23.37 4.48
CA ALA A 267 -15.94 22.96 3.75
C ALA A 267 -16.03 21.52 3.23
N ILE A 268 -16.60 20.60 4.00
CA ILE A 268 -16.83 19.20 3.59
C ILE A 268 -17.88 19.11 2.47
N LEU A 269 -18.98 19.86 2.57
CA LEU A 269 -20.01 19.93 1.53
C LEU A 269 -19.46 20.53 0.22
N ASN A 270 -18.68 21.61 0.34
CA ASN A 270 -18.08 22.31 -0.80
C ASN A 270 -16.89 21.55 -1.42
N ALA A 271 -16.35 20.54 -0.74
CA ALA A 271 -15.30 19.69 -1.29
C ALA A 271 -15.77 18.80 -2.46
N ASN A 272 -17.06 18.84 -2.83
CA ASN A 272 -17.66 18.09 -3.94
C ASN A 272 -17.47 16.56 -3.84
N LEU A 273 -17.27 16.04 -2.62
CA LEU A 273 -17.10 14.60 -2.39
C LEU A 273 -18.44 13.83 -2.26
N ASN A 274 -19.57 14.52 -2.46
CA ASN A 274 -20.93 13.98 -2.27
C ASN A 274 -21.13 13.27 -0.91
N LEU A 275 -20.46 13.82 0.11
CA LEU A 275 -20.54 13.35 1.49
C LEU A 275 -21.69 14.07 2.17
N ASN A 276 -22.45 13.35 3.00
CA ASN A 276 -23.56 13.93 3.74
C ASN A 276 -23.21 14.03 5.25
N PRO A 277 -22.56 15.13 5.69
CA PRO A 277 -22.15 15.30 7.07
C PRO A 277 -23.33 15.56 8.01
N VAL A 278 -23.51 14.70 9.00
CA VAL A 278 -24.46 14.87 10.10
C VAL A 278 -23.72 15.44 11.31
N VAL A 279 -24.20 16.57 11.84
CA VAL A 279 -23.57 17.24 12.99
C VAL A 279 -24.23 16.75 14.29
N GLU A 280 -23.43 16.24 15.21
CA GLU A 280 -23.81 15.84 16.56
C GLU A 280 -22.93 16.59 17.57
N GLY A 281 -23.37 17.79 17.98
CA GLY A 281 -22.60 18.65 18.88
C GLY A 281 -21.28 19.10 18.26
N ASN A 282 -20.16 18.66 18.85
CA ASN A 282 -18.80 18.95 18.37
C ASN A 282 -18.21 17.86 17.46
N THR A 283 -19.04 16.90 17.03
CA THR A 283 -18.64 15.79 16.16
C THR A 283 -19.45 15.85 14.86
N ILE A 284 -18.80 15.60 13.74
CA ILE A 284 -19.42 15.47 12.42
C ILE A 284 -19.25 14.03 11.96
N ARG A 285 -20.36 13.35 11.67
CA ARG A 285 -20.38 11.99 11.12
C ARG A 285 -20.62 12.04 9.62
N ILE A 286 -19.86 11.25 8.88
CA ILE A 286 -20.03 11.11 7.44
C ILE A 286 -20.23 9.63 7.13
N ALA A 287 -21.40 9.29 6.61
CA ALA A 287 -21.63 7.98 6.01
C ALA A 287 -21.20 8.03 4.53
N LEU A 288 -20.35 7.10 4.11
CA LEU A 288 -20.06 6.87 2.71
C LEU A 288 -21.30 6.28 2.03
N PRO A 289 -21.75 6.82 0.89
CA PRO A 289 -22.84 6.24 0.13
C PRO A 289 -22.46 4.86 -0.41
N ASP A 290 -23.47 3.98 -0.58
CA ASP A 290 -23.27 2.70 -1.25
C ASP A 290 -22.87 2.92 -2.72
N LEU A 291 -21.95 2.10 -3.23
CA LEU A 291 -21.47 2.15 -4.61
C LEU A 291 -22.56 1.64 -5.57
N THR A 292 -23.59 2.45 -5.83
CA THR A 292 -24.60 2.21 -6.87
C THR A 292 -24.08 2.66 -8.24
N GLN A 293 -24.69 2.18 -9.35
CA GLN A 293 -24.36 2.63 -10.71
C GLN A 293 -24.39 4.16 -10.85
N GLU A 294 -25.39 4.81 -10.25
CA GLU A 294 -25.52 6.27 -10.28
C GLU A 294 -24.38 6.99 -9.53
N THR A 295 -23.87 6.39 -8.45
CA THR A 295 -22.74 6.94 -7.67
C THR A 295 -21.43 6.80 -8.42
N ARG A 296 -21.26 5.71 -9.19
CA ARG A 296 -20.07 5.47 -10.03
C ARG A 296 -19.99 6.45 -11.20
N GLU A 297 -21.10 6.68 -11.90
CA GLU A 297 -21.16 7.68 -12.97
C GLU A 297 -20.85 9.09 -12.46
N LYS A 298 -21.29 9.44 -11.25
CA LYS A 298 -20.95 10.71 -10.60
C LYS A 298 -19.48 10.80 -10.19
N LEU A 299 -18.88 9.71 -9.69
CA LEU A 299 -17.45 9.65 -9.39
C LEU A 299 -16.57 9.79 -10.64
N VAL A 300 -16.99 9.21 -11.77
CA VAL A 300 -16.32 9.39 -13.07
C VAL A 300 -16.35 10.87 -13.50
N LYS A 301 -17.49 11.56 -13.37
CA LYS A 301 -17.58 13.01 -13.65
C LYS A 301 -16.62 13.83 -12.79
N LEU A 302 -16.53 13.54 -11.49
CA LEU A 302 -15.57 14.18 -10.59
C LEU A 302 -14.12 13.91 -10.99
N LEU A 303 -13.80 12.67 -11.36
CA LEU A 303 -12.47 12.27 -11.81
C LEU A 303 -12.04 13.09 -13.04
N HIS A 304 -12.94 13.26 -14.03
CA HIS A 304 -12.68 14.11 -15.19
C HIS A 304 -12.48 15.58 -14.81
N GLN A 305 -13.27 16.10 -13.86
CA GLN A 305 -13.12 17.48 -13.39
C GLN A 305 -11.77 17.72 -12.70
N PHE A 306 -11.31 16.78 -11.86
CA PHE A 306 -9.99 16.84 -11.23
C PHE A 306 -8.85 16.76 -12.26
N SER A 307 -8.97 15.89 -13.25
CA SER A 307 -7.99 15.79 -14.35
C SER A 307 -7.92 17.07 -15.17
N GLU A 308 -9.06 17.69 -15.47
CA GLU A 308 -9.08 18.96 -16.21
C GLU A 308 -8.46 20.09 -15.39
N ASN A 309 -8.75 20.18 -14.09
CA ASN A 309 -8.11 21.15 -13.20
C ASN A 309 -6.57 20.94 -13.13
N ALA A 310 -6.11 19.69 -13.10
CA ALA A 310 -4.68 19.38 -13.13
C ALA A 310 -4.03 19.78 -14.47
N ARG A 311 -4.70 19.54 -15.61
CA ARG A 311 -4.24 20.00 -16.93
C ARG A 311 -4.16 21.52 -17.00
N ILE A 312 -5.16 22.23 -16.47
CA ILE A 312 -5.18 23.69 -16.40
C ILE A 312 -4.02 24.21 -15.55
N ALA A 313 -3.76 23.60 -14.39
CA ALA A 313 -2.62 23.98 -13.53
C ALA A 313 -1.28 23.82 -14.26
N ILE A 314 -1.07 22.70 -14.97
CA ILE A 314 0.14 22.48 -15.77
C ILE A 314 0.26 23.50 -16.91
N ARG A 315 -0.84 23.82 -17.60
CA ARG A 315 -0.86 24.83 -18.67
C ARG A 315 -0.56 26.23 -18.14
N ASN A 316 -1.04 26.58 -16.96
CA ASN A 316 -0.75 27.85 -16.30
C ASN A 316 0.73 27.95 -15.93
N ILE A 317 1.29 26.92 -15.28
CA ILE A 317 2.74 26.86 -14.98
C ILE A 317 3.57 26.98 -16.26
N ARG A 318 3.18 26.28 -17.33
CA ARG A 318 3.86 26.41 -18.63
C ARG A 318 3.82 27.85 -19.14
N ARG A 319 2.67 28.53 -19.07
CA ARG A 319 2.53 29.92 -19.51
C ARG A 319 3.44 30.84 -18.69
N ASP A 320 3.41 30.71 -17.38
CA ASP A 320 4.18 31.58 -16.48
C ASP A 320 5.70 31.40 -16.71
N VAL A 321 6.17 30.16 -16.89
CA VAL A 321 7.58 29.88 -17.22
C VAL A 321 7.94 30.38 -18.64
N MET A 322 7.03 30.27 -19.61
CA MET A 322 7.25 30.79 -20.96
C MET A 322 7.36 32.33 -20.97
N GLU A 323 6.56 33.03 -20.16
CA GLU A 323 6.65 34.48 -19.99
C GLU A 323 7.98 34.91 -19.35
N GLU A 324 8.49 34.16 -18.38
CA GLU A 324 9.82 34.42 -17.79
C GLU A 324 10.94 34.22 -18.81
N ILE A 325 10.88 33.17 -19.61
CA ILE A 325 11.89 32.90 -20.65
C ILE A 325 11.83 33.93 -21.78
N GLU A 326 10.64 34.42 -22.15
CA GLU A 326 10.50 35.54 -23.09
C GLU A 326 11.08 36.84 -22.53
N LYS A 327 10.90 37.12 -21.24
CA LYS A 327 11.55 38.28 -20.56
C LYS A 327 13.08 38.14 -20.54
N MET A 328 13.61 36.96 -20.23
CA MET A 328 15.06 36.70 -20.24
C MET A 328 15.67 36.87 -21.64
N LYS A 329 14.94 36.47 -22.69
CA LYS A 329 15.32 36.76 -24.09
C LYS A 329 15.32 38.27 -24.36
N GLY A 330 14.27 38.99 -23.92
CA GLY A 330 14.16 40.44 -24.06
C GLY A 330 15.30 41.20 -23.37
N ASN A 331 15.77 40.70 -22.23
CA ASN A 331 16.89 41.26 -21.46
C ASN A 331 18.28 40.85 -21.98
N LYS A 332 18.37 40.04 -23.05
CA LYS A 332 19.61 39.45 -23.61
C LYS A 332 20.40 38.58 -22.63
N GLU A 333 19.75 37.96 -21.65
CA GLU A 333 20.39 37.06 -20.69
C GLU A 333 20.64 35.66 -21.25
N ILE A 334 19.97 35.30 -22.35
CA ILE A 334 20.05 33.98 -23.01
C ILE A 334 20.21 34.12 -24.53
N SER A 335 20.88 33.15 -25.17
CA SER A 335 21.06 33.11 -26.63
C SER A 335 19.79 32.65 -27.36
N GLU A 336 19.69 32.87 -28.68
CA GLU A 336 18.54 32.38 -29.47
C GLU A 336 18.46 30.84 -29.51
N ASP A 337 19.62 30.16 -29.51
CA ASP A 337 19.69 28.70 -29.49
C ASP A 337 19.22 28.14 -28.13
N ASP A 338 19.62 28.77 -27.03
CA ASP A 338 19.20 28.37 -25.67
C ASP A 338 17.70 28.61 -25.46
N PHE A 339 17.16 29.70 -26.01
CA PHE A 339 15.73 30.00 -25.98
C PHE A 339 14.91 28.93 -26.72
N HIS A 340 15.35 28.52 -27.90
CA HIS A 340 14.68 27.46 -28.67
C HIS A 340 14.81 26.09 -28.00
N GLY A 341 15.95 25.80 -27.37
CA GLY A 341 16.18 24.59 -26.57
C GLY A 341 15.23 24.50 -25.37
N ALA A 342 15.20 25.55 -24.54
CA ALA A 342 14.36 25.60 -23.34
C ALA A 342 12.86 25.50 -23.67
N LYS A 343 12.40 26.18 -24.74
CA LYS A 343 11.00 26.09 -25.20
C LYS A 343 10.61 24.66 -25.59
N LYS A 344 11.51 23.95 -26.28
CA LYS A 344 11.28 22.56 -26.69
C LYS A 344 11.26 21.62 -25.48
N GLU A 345 12.14 21.83 -24.53
CA GLU A 345 12.22 21.04 -23.30
C GLU A 345 10.97 21.21 -22.42
N ILE A 346 10.52 22.45 -22.23
CA ILE A 346 9.28 22.76 -21.50
C ILE A 346 8.07 22.14 -22.17
N GLN A 347 8.00 22.18 -23.50
CA GLN A 347 6.91 21.56 -24.25
C GLN A 347 6.92 20.03 -24.05
N ASN A 348 8.08 19.38 -24.14
CA ASN A 348 8.21 17.95 -23.89
C ASN A 348 7.80 17.56 -22.46
N ILE A 349 8.25 18.30 -21.44
CA ILE A 349 7.89 18.06 -20.03
C ILE A 349 6.39 18.24 -19.82
N THR A 350 5.79 19.25 -20.45
CA THR A 350 4.34 19.48 -20.40
C THR A 350 3.60 18.29 -20.98
N ASP A 351 3.97 17.87 -22.20
CA ASP A 351 3.30 16.79 -22.92
C ASP A 351 3.44 15.44 -22.20
N ASP A 352 4.59 15.16 -21.60
CA ASP A 352 4.81 13.94 -20.81
C ASP A 352 3.96 13.91 -19.53
N ASN A 353 3.80 15.04 -18.85
CA ASN A 353 2.95 15.10 -17.66
C ASN A 353 1.46 15.02 -18.01
N ILE A 354 1.02 15.62 -19.12
CA ILE A 354 -0.35 15.46 -19.61
C ILE A 354 -0.63 13.99 -19.97
N LYS A 355 0.30 13.31 -20.66
CA LYS A 355 0.17 11.87 -20.95
C LYS A 355 0.07 11.01 -19.69
N LYS A 356 0.81 11.32 -18.63
CA LYS A 356 0.71 10.61 -17.35
C LYS A 356 -0.66 10.79 -16.71
N ILE A 357 -1.19 12.02 -16.72
CA ILE A 357 -2.53 12.31 -16.22
C ILE A 357 -3.59 11.53 -17.00
N ASP A 358 -3.51 11.53 -18.32
CA ASP A 358 -4.48 10.83 -19.18
C ASP A 358 -4.42 9.30 -18.99
N GLY A 359 -3.20 8.77 -18.80
CA GLY A 359 -2.98 7.36 -18.47
C GLY A 359 -3.60 6.98 -17.12
N GLU A 360 -3.36 7.77 -16.08
CA GLU A 360 -3.96 7.53 -14.75
C GLU A 360 -5.48 7.69 -14.75
N LEU A 361 -6.00 8.67 -15.49
CA LEU A 361 -7.44 8.89 -15.66
C LEU A 361 -8.11 7.64 -16.26
N SER A 362 -7.56 7.10 -17.35
CA SER A 362 -8.14 5.93 -18.03
C SER A 362 -8.10 4.67 -17.16
N ILE A 363 -7.04 4.49 -16.38
CA ILE A 363 -6.92 3.35 -15.43
C ILE A 363 -8.00 3.48 -14.34
N LYS A 364 -8.11 4.65 -13.71
CA LYS A 364 -9.09 4.89 -12.64
C LYS A 364 -10.53 4.86 -13.13
N GLU A 365 -10.81 5.37 -14.32
CA GLU A 365 -12.14 5.33 -14.93
C GLU A 365 -12.61 3.88 -15.16
N LYS A 366 -11.72 3.03 -15.69
CA LYS A 366 -12.00 1.60 -15.85
C LYS A 366 -12.20 0.89 -14.53
N ASP A 367 -11.41 1.23 -13.51
CA ASP A 367 -11.56 0.63 -12.18
C ASP A 367 -12.87 1.08 -11.48
N ILE A 368 -13.36 2.30 -11.72
CA ILE A 368 -14.64 2.79 -11.17
C ILE A 368 -15.85 2.14 -11.86
N LEU A 369 -15.77 1.89 -13.18
CA LEU A 369 -16.89 1.37 -13.98
C LEU A 369 -17.00 -0.17 -14.00
N ASN A 370 -15.91 -0.92 -13.81
CA ASN A 370 -15.89 -2.39 -13.93
C ASN A 370 -16.11 -3.17 -12.63
N HIS A 371 -16.25 -2.51 -11.50
CA HIS A 371 -16.75 -3.14 -10.28
C HIS A 371 -18.25 -2.96 -10.16
#